data_AF-A0A938ADW0-F1
#
_entry.id   AF-A0A938ADW0-F1
#
_cell.length_a   1.000
_cell.length_b   1.000
_cell.length_c   1.000
_cell.angle_alpha   90.00
_cell.angle_beta   90.00
_cell.angle_gamma   90.00
#
_symmetry.space_group_name_H-M   'P 1'
#
loop_
_entity.id
_entity.type
_entity.pdbx_description
1 polymer ?
#
loop_
_entity_poly.entity_id
_entity_poly.type
_entity_poly.pdbx_seq_one_letter_code
_entity_poly.pdbx_strand_id
1 'polypeptide(L)'
;MASDASGPVDGDRTAAIAEHLVPLLDSTHQVWSTAQERRRLRAFGFRPAMESGVLKREWRRTQVRVGPDALRVVANDGSGELAWDPQAGLTLDGGLFRATPAGIALADSINGLIHGYERWVEAREGREERLRRGHWSAANRRQVNALAETRRLQRLLTVGTTRARRS
;
A
#
# COMPACT_ATOMS: atom_id res chain seq x y z
N MET A 1 7.11 20.56 41.13
CA MET A 1 7.90 20.55 39.87
C MET A 1 7.80 19.14 39.32
N ALA A 2 7.03 18.94 38.26
CA ALA A 2 6.87 17.64 37.61
C ALA A 2 7.66 17.68 36.30
N SER A 3 8.86 17.12 36.32
CA SER A 3 9.72 16.96 35.14
C SER A 3 9.98 15.48 34.89
N ASP A 4 9.91 15.12 33.61
CA ASP A 4 10.42 13.92 32.97
C ASP A 4 9.82 12.55 33.34
N ALA A 5 8.75 12.22 32.63
CA ALA A 5 8.36 10.84 32.35
C ALA A 5 8.29 10.54 30.84
N SER A 6 9.07 11.25 30.01
CA SER A 6 9.36 10.80 28.63
C SER A 6 10.42 9.70 28.70
N GLY A 7 9.99 8.49 29.05
CA GLY A 7 10.85 7.33 29.26
C GLY A 7 11.43 6.73 27.96
N PRO A 8 12.38 5.78 28.08
CA PRO A 8 13.04 5.10 26.95
C PRO A 8 12.07 4.38 25.98
N VAL A 9 10.85 4.06 26.44
CA VAL A 9 9.82 3.34 25.69
C VAL A 9 9.31 4.14 24.48
N ASP A 10 9.20 5.47 24.60
CA ASP A 10 8.75 6.33 23.49
C ASP A 10 9.84 6.50 22.43
N GLY A 11 11.11 6.48 22.85
CA GLY A 11 12.28 6.50 21.98
C GLY A 11 12.38 5.23 21.14
N ASP A 12 12.30 4.06 21.79
CA ASP A 12 12.34 2.75 21.11
C ASP A 12 11.19 2.58 20.13
N ARG A 13 9.98 3.01 20.52
CA ARG A 13 8.81 2.95 19.64
C ARG A 13 8.97 3.88 18.42
N THR A 14 9.49 5.08 18.64
CA THR A 14 9.76 6.03 17.56
C THR A 14 10.77 5.46 16.57
N ALA A 15 11.85 4.88 17.07
CA ALA A 15 12.86 4.22 16.25
C ALA A 15 12.28 3.06 15.45
N ALA A 16 11.53 2.16 16.08
CA ALA A 16 10.93 1.00 15.41
C ALA A 16 9.94 1.40 14.29
N ILE A 17 9.12 2.43 14.51
CA ILE A 17 8.21 2.93 13.47
C ILE A 17 9.00 3.57 12.33
N ALA A 18 10.00 4.39 12.63
CA ALA A 18 10.83 5.04 11.62
C ALA A 18 11.62 4.02 10.79
N GLU A 19 12.17 2.98 11.41
CA GLU A 19 12.92 1.89 10.76
C GLU A 19 12.08 1.16 9.71
N HIS A 20 10.79 0.99 9.95
CA HIS A 20 9.87 0.41 8.96
C HIS A 20 9.37 1.44 7.93
N LEU A 21 9.00 2.63 8.40
CA LEU A 21 8.29 3.61 7.56
C LEU A 21 9.22 4.30 6.56
N VAL A 22 10.46 4.60 6.93
CA VAL A 22 11.41 5.29 6.04
C VAL A 22 11.71 4.47 4.78
N PRO A 23 12.09 3.18 4.85
CA PRO A 23 12.33 2.38 3.63
C PRO A 23 11.08 2.22 2.75
N LEU A 24 9.90 2.10 3.38
CA LEU A 24 8.63 2.01 2.67
C LEU A 24 8.34 3.29 1.89
N LEU A 25 8.49 4.46 2.52
CA LEU A 25 8.25 5.76 1.88
C LEU A 25 9.28 6.06 0.80
N ASP A 26 10.55 5.70 1.01
CA ASP A 26 11.59 5.83 -0.01
C ASP A 26 11.27 5.01 -1.26
N SER A 27 11.01 3.71 -1.08
CA SER A 27 10.65 2.82 -2.18
C SER A 27 9.38 3.29 -2.91
N THR A 28 8.38 3.73 -2.12
CA THR A 28 7.13 4.26 -2.66
C THR A 28 7.38 5.51 -3.49
N HIS A 29 8.16 6.47 -2.98
CA HIS A 29 8.46 7.71 -3.67
C HIS A 29 9.21 7.48 -4.98
N GLN A 30 10.21 6.59 -4.99
CA GLN A 30 10.95 6.23 -6.20
C GLN A 30 10.01 5.69 -7.29
N VAL A 31 9.12 4.76 -6.93
CA VAL A 31 8.16 4.15 -7.87
C VAL A 31 7.13 5.19 -8.34
N TRP A 32 6.52 5.92 -7.42
CA TRP A 32 5.47 6.91 -7.68
C TRP A 32 5.96 8.14 -8.46
N SER A 33 7.26 8.40 -8.45
CA SER A 33 7.89 9.48 -9.23
C SER A 33 8.02 9.17 -10.72
N THR A 34 7.94 7.90 -11.13
CA THR A 34 8.06 7.52 -12.56
C THR A 34 6.86 8.00 -13.39
N ALA A 35 7.07 8.33 -14.67
CA ALA A 35 6.00 8.82 -15.54
C ALA A 35 4.85 7.81 -15.72
N GLN A 36 5.16 6.51 -15.77
CA GLN A 36 4.15 5.46 -15.83
C GLN A 36 3.31 5.44 -14.56
N GLU A 37 3.95 5.48 -13.40
CA GLU A 37 3.24 5.40 -12.14
C GLU A 37 2.43 6.66 -11.84
N ARG A 38 2.94 7.83 -12.19
CA ARG A 38 2.18 9.09 -12.13
C ARG A 38 0.87 9.02 -12.93
N ARG A 39 0.85 8.31 -14.06
CA ARG A 39 -0.40 8.06 -14.81
C ARG A 39 -1.33 7.12 -14.05
N ARG A 40 -0.80 6.04 -13.46
CA ARG A 40 -1.58 5.11 -12.63
C ARG A 40 -2.15 5.79 -11.38
N LEU A 41 -1.39 6.65 -10.70
CA LEU A 41 -1.85 7.43 -9.55
C LEU A 41 -3.02 8.33 -9.91
N ARG A 42 -2.98 8.99 -11.08
CA ARG A 42 -4.12 9.77 -11.59
C ARG A 42 -5.35 8.90 -11.81
N ALA A 43 -5.18 7.73 -12.42
CA ALA A 43 -6.27 6.77 -12.61
C ALA A 43 -6.80 6.20 -11.28
N PHE A 44 -5.95 6.09 -10.27
CA PHE A 44 -6.33 5.68 -8.92
C PHE A 44 -7.17 6.76 -8.22
N GLY A 45 -6.94 8.04 -8.52
CA GLY A 45 -7.73 9.17 -8.00
C GLY A 45 -6.92 10.38 -7.55
N PHE A 46 -5.59 10.39 -7.73
CA PHE A 46 -4.77 11.57 -7.49
C PHE A 46 -5.04 12.65 -8.53
N ARG A 47 -5.00 13.91 -8.10
CA ARG A 47 -5.18 15.09 -8.96
C ARG A 47 -3.95 16.00 -8.89
N PRO A 48 -3.61 16.74 -9.95
CA PRO A 48 -2.59 17.79 -9.85
C PRO A 48 -2.90 18.77 -8.71
N ALA A 49 -1.87 19.13 -7.94
CA ALA A 49 -1.94 20.24 -7.00
C ALA A 49 -1.63 21.57 -7.71
N MET A 50 -1.67 22.68 -6.96
CA MET A 50 -1.21 23.98 -7.47
C MET A 50 0.31 23.99 -7.66
N GLU A 51 1.02 23.28 -6.77
CA GLU A 51 2.47 23.10 -6.85
C GLU A 51 2.84 22.24 -8.07
N SER A 52 3.82 22.72 -8.85
CA SER A 52 4.28 22.03 -10.05
C SER A 52 4.84 20.65 -9.69
N GLY A 53 4.48 19.64 -10.48
CA GLY A 53 4.95 18.28 -10.25
C GLY A 53 4.36 17.58 -9.03
N VAL A 54 3.44 18.21 -8.30
CA VAL A 54 2.79 17.60 -7.12
C VAL A 54 1.43 17.01 -7.49
N LEU A 55 1.20 15.77 -7.06
CA LEU A 55 -0.12 15.12 -7.09
C LEU A 55 -0.69 15.06 -5.67
N LYS A 56 -1.98 15.32 -5.52
CA LYS A 56 -2.69 15.26 -4.25
C LYS A 56 -3.91 14.36 -4.28
N ARG A 57 -4.24 13.75 -3.14
CA ARG A 57 -5.43 12.94 -2.95
C ARG A 57 -5.92 13.01 -1.51
N GLU A 58 -7.23 13.11 -1.35
CA GLU A 58 -7.90 12.88 -0.08
C GLU A 58 -7.99 11.38 0.24
N TRP A 59 -7.64 11.01 1.47
CA TRP A 59 -7.65 9.64 1.96
C TRP A 59 -7.88 9.62 3.47
N ARG A 60 -8.97 8.99 3.93
CA ARG A 60 -9.25 8.78 5.37
C ARG A 60 -9.03 10.03 6.26
N ARG A 61 -9.60 11.18 5.87
CA ARG A 61 -9.47 12.49 6.57
C ARG A 61 -8.06 13.11 6.53
N THR A 62 -7.17 12.59 5.70
CA THR A 62 -5.89 13.23 5.41
C THR A 62 -5.79 13.57 3.93
N GLN A 63 -4.98 14.58 3.62
CA GLN A 63 -4.56 14.91 2.28
C GLN A 63 -3.14 14.40 2.07
N VAL A 64 -2.98 13.46 1.15
CA VAL A 64 -1.67 12.93 0.75
C VAL A 64 -1.18 13.70 -0.48
N ARG A 65 0.06 14.18 -0.43
CA ARG A 65 0.75 14.86 -1.51
C ARG A 65 2.01 14.11 -1.89
N VAL A 66 2.19 13.94 -3.20
CA VAL A 66 3.32 13.25 -3.82
C VAL A 66 4.01 14.24 -4.74
N GLY A 67 5.13 14.79 -4.29
CA GLY A 67 5.97 15.70 -5.05
C GLY A 67 7.23 15.03 -5.60
N PRO A 68 8.00 15.75 -6.42
CA PRO A 68 9.30 15.27 -6.90
C PRO A 68 10.29 15.01 -5.76
N ASP A 69 10.21 15.79 -4.69
CA ASP A 69 11.21 15.75 -3.61
C ASP A 69 10.66 15.17 -2.30
N ALA A 70 9.34 15.08 -2.14
CA ALA A 70 8.76 14.66 -0.87
C ALA A 70 7.39 13.97 -0.97
N LEU A 71 7.11 13.14 0.02
CA LEU A 71 5.78 12.62 0.35
C LEU A 71 5.27 13.35 1.59
N ARG A 72 4.06 13.91 1.53
CA ARG A 72 3.45 14.62 2.66
C ARG A 72 2.06 14.09 2.94
N VAL A 73 1.70 14.03 4.21
CA VAL A 73 0.39 13.60 4.71
C VAL A 73 -0.07 14.65 5.71
N VAL A 74 -1.08 15.41 5.33
CA VAL A 74 -1.61 16.51 6.16
C VAL A 74 -2.96 16.07 6.71
N ALA A 75 -3.17 16.17 8.02
CA ALA A 75 -4.50 15.97 8.60
C ALA A 75 -5.43 17.11 8.18
N ASN A 76 -6.66 16.79 7.75
CA ASN A 76 -7.59 17.81 7.25
C ASN A 76 -8.12 18.77 8.32
N ASP A 77 -8.00 18.38 9.59
CA ASP A 77 -8.32 19.20 10.76
C ASP A 77 -7.14 20.06 11.24
N GLY A 78 -6.00 20.02 10.53
CA GLY A 78 -4.80 20.77 10.87
C GLY A 78 -4.02 20.20 12.06
N SER A 79 -4.37 19.00 12.54
CA SER A 79 -3.75 18.39 13.72
C SER A 79 -2.33 17.85 13.50
N GLY A 80 -1.83 17.87 12.27
CA GLY A 80 -0.41 17.63 11.99
C GLY A 80 -0.09 17.35 10.52
N GLU A 81 1.20 17.40 10.22
CA GLU A 81 1.81 17.05 8.95
C GLU A 81 2.93 16.03 9.15
N LEU A 82 2.80 14.86 8.51
CA LEU A 82 3.88 13.91 8.36
C LEU A 82 4.53 14.15 7.00
N ALA A 83 5.83 14.39 6.98
CA ALA A 83 6.57 14.57 5.74
C ALA A 83 7.79 13.64 5.70
N TRP A 84 8.01 13.05 4.54
CA TRP A 84 9.23 12.31 4.22
C TRP A 84 9.90 12.97 3.02
N ASP A 85 11.21 13.18 3.14
CA ASP A 85 12.10 13.72 2.13
C ASP A 85 13.43 12.93 2.19
N PRO A 86 14.10 12.65 1.06
CA PRO A 86 15.30 11.83 1.03
C PRO A 86 16.51 12.47 1.71
N GLN A 87 16.53 13.79 1.88
CA GLN A 87 17.61 14.53 2.56
C GLN A 87 17.33 14.75 4.04
N ALA A 88 16.09 15.09 4.40
CA ALA A 88 15.69 15.42 5.76
C ALA A 88 15.15 14.21 6.56
N GLY A 89 14.81 13.11 5.87
CA GLY A 89 14.21 11.93 6.48
C GLY A 89 12.74 12.14 6.86
N LEU A 90 12.29 11.45 7.89
CA LEU A 90 10.91 11.49 8.37
C LEU A 90 10.72 12.57 9.43
N THR A 91 9.76 13.46 9.18
CA THR A 91 9.43 14.59 10.05
C THR A 91 7.96 14.62 10.42
N LEU A 92 7.66 15.15 11.61
CA LEU A 92 6.32 15.47 12.09
C LEU A 92 6.28 16.96 12.44
N ASP A 93 5.39 17.71 11.79
CA ASP A 93 5.25 19.17 11.95
C ASP A 93 6.57 19.94 11.76
N GLY A 94 7.41 19.45 10.84
CA GLY A 94 8.74 20.01 10.55
C GLY A 94 9.84 19.66 11.56
N GLY A 95 9.51 18.96 12.65
CA GLY A 95 10.48 18.42 13.60
C GLY A 95 10.83 16.96 13.30
N LEU A 96 11.83 16.41 14.00
CA LEU A 96 12.13 14.97 13.95
C LEU A 96 10.86 14.17 14.27
N PHE A 97 10.58 13.12 13.50
CA PHE A 97 9.46 12.24 13.77
C PHE A 97 9.45 11.73 15.21
N ARG A 98 8.27 11.71 15.82
CA ARG A 98 8.00 11.13 17.13
C ARG A 98 6.74 10.29 17.03
N ALA A 99 6.72 9.15 17.72
CA ALA A 99 5.57 8.23 17.79
C ALA A 99 4.43 8.77 18.68
N THR A 100 4.04 10.03 18.49
CA THR A 100 2.85 10.60 19.13
C THR A 100 1.59 9.97 18.52
N PRO A 101 0.43 10.05 19.19
CA PRO A 101 -0.83 9.56 18.62
C PRO A 101 -1.15 10.15 17.25
N ALA A 102 -0.87 11.44 17.03
CA ALA A 102 -1.04 12.10 15.73
C ALA A 102 -0.07 11.55 14.68
N GLY A 103 1.22 11.43 15.02
CA GLY A 103 2.23 10.87 14.12
C GLY A 103 1.92 9.43 13.70
N ILE A 104 1.46 8.60 14.64
CA ILE A 104 1.02 7.22 14.38
C ILE A 104 -0.19 7.21 13.44
N ALA A 105 -1.21 8.03 13.71
CA ALA A 105 -2.40 8.08 12.86
C ALA A 105 -2.08 8.52 11.42
N LEU A 106 -1.15 9.45 11.23
CA LEU A 106 -0.68 9.88 9.91
C LEU A 106 0.11 8.76 9.22
N ALA A 107 1.00 8.07 9.93
CA ALA A 107 1.75 6.92 9.44
C ALA A 107 0.82 5.78 8.99
N ASP A 108 -0.20 5.46 9.79
CA ASP A 108 -1.21 4.46 9.45
C ASP A 108 -2.05 4.88 8.23
N SER A 109 -2.36 6.17 8.09
CA SER A 109 -3.10 6.69 6.94
C SER A 109 -2.32 6.48 5.63
N ILE A 110 -1.03 6.85 5.59
CA ILE A 110 -0.20 6.67 4.40
C ILE A 110 0.08 5.20 4.10
N ASN A 111 0.36 4.38 5.11
CA ASN A 111 0.52 2.94 4.93
C ASN A 111 -0.76 2.32 4.33
N GLY A 112 -1.92 2.72 4.85
CA GLY A 112 -3.22 2.30 4.34
C GLY A 112 -3.47 2.73 2.89
N LEU A 113 -2.99 3.92 2.49
CA LEU A 113 -3.07 4.40 1.11
C LEU A 113 -2.18 3.58 0.18
N ILE A 114 -0.94 3.31 0.57
CA ILE A 114 0.02 2.53 -0.22
C ILE A 114 -0.55 1.14 -0.49
N HIS A 115 -0.99 0.43 0.55
CA HIS A 115 -1.65 -0.86 0.38
C HIS A 115 -2.97 -0.79 -0.40
N GLY A 116 -3.72 0.30 -0.27
CA GLY A 116 -4.91 0.55 -1.08
C GLY A 116 -4.59 0.69 -2.57
N TYR A 117 -3.47 1.35 -2.88
CA TYR A 117 -2.96 1.52 -4.23
C TYR A 117 -2.48 0.19 -4.82
N GLU A 118 -1.65 -0.55 -4.09
CA GLU A 118 -1.12 -1.86 -4.51
C GLU A 118 -2.25 -2.83 -4.89
N ARG A 119 -3.25 -2.98 -4.02
CA ARG A 119 -4.42 -3.82 -4.30
C ARG A 119 -5.21 -3.34 -5.52
N TRP A 120 -5.29 -2.03 -5.73
CA TRP A 120 -5.96 -1.48 -6.91
C TRP A 120 -5.19 -1.80 -8.20
N VAL A 121 -3.85 -1.71 -8.17
CA VAL A 121 -2.97 -2.10 -9.28
C VAL A 121 -3.15 -3.59 -9.58
N GLU A 122 -3.04 -4.46 -8.58
CA GLU A 122 -3.24 -5.91 -8.73
C GLU A 122 -4.62 -6.25 -9.33
N ALA A 123 -5.69 -5.64 -8.82
CA ALA A 123 -7.05 -5.86 -9.33
C ALA A 123 -7.24 -5.33 -10.75
N ARG A 124 -6.46 -4.32 -11.16
CA ARG A 124 -6.46 -3.78 -12.52
C ARG A 124 -5.66 -4.66 -13.47
N GLU A 125 -4.46 -5.07 -13.10
CA GLU A 125 -3.61 -5.96 -13.90
C GLU A 125 -4.25 -7.35 -14.04
N GLY A 126 -4.87 -7.86 -12.97
CA GLY A 126 -5.69 -9.09 -13.02
C GLY A 126 -6.97 -8.96 -13.85
N ARG A 127 -7.48 -7.74 -14.10
CA ARG A 127 -8.55 -7.50 -15.09
C ARG A 127 -8.00 -7.44 -16.50
N GLU A 128 -6.88 -6.76 -16.72
CA GLU A 128 -6.21 -6.67 -18.02
C GLU A 128 -5.78 -8.06 -18.51
N GLU A 129 -5.26 -8.92 -17.63
CA GLU A 129 -4.92 -10.31 -17.97
C GLU A 129 -6.15 -11.20 -18.26
N ARG A 130 -7.32 -10.89 -17.68
CA ARG A 130 -8.58 -11.56 -18.02
C ARG A 130 -9.14 -11.09 -19.36
N LEU A 131 -9.04 -9.79 -19.66
CA LEU A 131 -9.41 -9.25 -20.96
C LEU A 131 -8.49 -9.78 -22.07
N ARG A 132 -7.18 -9.89 -21.81
CA ARG A 132 -6.20 -10.48 -22.72
C ARG A 132 -6.47 -11.96 -23.01
N ARG A 133 -6.85 -12.74 -22.00
CA ARG A 133 -7.27 -14.14 -22.15
C ARG A 133 -8.65 -14.33 -22.81
N GLY A 134 -9.56 -13.36 -22.64
CA GLY A 134 -10.87 -13.36 -23.32
C GLY A 134 -10.77 -13.33 -24.85
N HIS A 135 -9.71 -12.73 -25.38
CA HIS A 135 -9.44 -12.64 -26.82
C HIS A 135 -8.95 -13.96 -27.45
N TRP A 136 -8.56 -14.96 -26.66
CA TRP A 136 -7.99 -16.25 -27.12
C TRP A 136 -8.91 -17.48 -26.88
N SER A 137 -10.19 -17.29 -26.51
CA SER A 137 -11.00 -18.31 -25.79
C SER A 137 -12.01 -19.16 -26.62
N ALA A 138 -11.86 -19.28 -27.93
CA ALA A 138 -12.64 -20.27 -28.69
C ALA A 138 -11.98 -21.66 -28.68
N ALA A 139 -10.67 -21.73 -28.92
CA ALA A 139 -9.95 -23.01 -29.02
C ALA A 139 -9.64 -23.66 -27.65
N ASN A 140 -9.43 -22.86 -26.60
CA ASN A 140 -8.91 -23.35 -25.32
C ASN A 140 -9.97 -23.91 -24.35
N ARG A 141 -11.27 -23.69 -24.62
CA ARG A 141 -12.37 -24.24 -23.79
C ARG A 141 -12.39 -25.77 -23.76
N ARG A 142 -11.87 -26.43 -24.81
CA ARG A 142 -11.75 -27.90 -24.85
C ARG A 142 -10.62 -28.43 -23.95
N GLN A 143 -9.55 -27.66 -23.75
CA GLN A 143 -8.36 -28.12 -23.01
C GLN A 143 -8.51 -27.97 -21.49
N VAL A 144 -9.17 -26.91 -21.02
CA VAL A 144 -9.46 -26.70 -19.58
C VAL A 144 -10.44 -27.75 -19.05
N ASN A 145 -11.35 -28.25 -19.89
CA ASN A 145 -12.30 -29.29 -19.49
C ASN A 145 -11.60 -30.63 -19.20
N ALA A 146 -10.57 -30.99 -19.97
CA ALA A 146 -9.79 -32.22 -19.74
C ALA A 146 -9.06 -32.20 -18.38
N LEU A 147 -8.48 -31.05 -18.02
CA LEU A 147 -7.73 -30.90 -16.76
C LEU A 147 -8.66 -30.79 -15.53
N ALA A 148 -9.84 -30.18 -15.71
CA ALA A 148 -10.88 -30.15 -14.69
C ALA A 148 -11.47 -31.55 -14.43
N GLU A 149 -11.71 -32.33 -15.48
CA GLU A 149 -12.19 -33.72 -15.36
C GLU A 149 -11.13 -34.62 -14.71
N THR A 150 -9.85 -34.41 -15.03
CA THR A 150 -8.74 -35.13 -14.38
C THR A 150 -8.66 -34.85 -12.88
N ARG A 151 -8.84 -33.59 -12.45
CA ARG A 151 -8.88 -33.20 -11.03
C ARG A 151 -10.15 -33.63 -10.31
N ARG A 152 -11.26 -33.80 -11.03
CA ARG A 152 -12.50 -34.38 -10.50
C ARG A 152 -12.32 -35.87 -10.22
N LEU A 153 -11.73 -36.60 -11.17
CA LEU A 153 -11.43 -38.03 -11.01
C LEU A 153 -10.40 -38.28 -9.90
N GLN A 154 -9.34 -37.46 -9.82
CA GLN A 154 -8.37 -37.55 -8.71
C GLN A 154 -9.03 -37.34 -7.34
N ARG A 155 -9.97 -36.40 -7.20
CA ARG A 155 -10.68 -36.19 -5.94
C ARG A 155 -11.58 -37.35 -5.55
N LEU A 156 -12.25 -37.98 -6.50
CA LEU A 156 -13.07 -39.17 -6.24
C LEU A 156 -12.23 -40.37 -5.78
N LEU A 157 -11.05 -40.55 -6.38
CA LEU A 157 -10.11 -41.61 -5.98
C LEU A 157 -9.46 -41.34 -4.61
N THR A 158 -9.22 -40.07 -4.24
CA THR A 158 -8.54 -39.71 -2.98
C THR A 158 -9.48 -39.68 -1.77
N VAL A 159 -10.79 -39.42 -1.94
CA VAL A 159 -11.76 -39.42 -0.83
C VAL A 159 -12.16 -40.85 -0.41
N GLY A 160 -11.96 -41.85 -1.27
CA GLY A 160 -12.22 -43.26 -0.94
C GLY A 160 -11.26 -43.87 0.10
N THR A 161 -10.05 -43.32 0.27
CA THR A 161 -9.02 -43.90 1.14
C THR A 161 -9.03 -43.39 2.58
N THR A 162 -9.71 -42.28 2.87
CA THR A 162 -9.70 -41.68 4.22
C THR A 162 -10.73 -42.27 5.19
N ARG A 163 -11.71 -43.04 4.70
CA ARG A 163 -12.72 -43.68 5.58
C ARG A 163 -12.29 -45.02 6.18
N ALA A 164 -11.16 -45.58 5.77
CA ALA A 164 -10.71 -46.91 6.21
C ALA A 164 -9.69 -46.91 7.36
N ARG A 165 -9.37 -45.76 7.97
CA ARG A 165 -8.33 -45.67 9.03
C ARG A 165 -8.80 -44.96 10.29
N ARG A 166 -10.04 -45.24 10.70
CA ARG A 166 -10.57 -45.04 12.06
C ARG A 166 -11.57 -46.14 12.36
N SER A 167 -11.05 -47.31 12.69
CA SER A 167 -11.71 -48.40 13.43
C SER A 167 -10.64 -49.07 14.27
#